data_AF-A0A091K5E1-F1
#
_entry.id   AF-A0A091K5E1-F1
#
_cell.length_a   1.000
_cell.length_b   1.000
_cell.length_c   1.000
_cell.angle_alpha   90.00
_cell.angle_beta   90.00
_cell.angle_gamma   90.00
#
_symmetry.space_group_name_H-M   'P 1'
#
loop_
_entity.id
_entity.type
_entity.pdbx_description
1 polymer ?
#
loop_
_entity_poly.entity_id
_entity_poly.type
_entity_poly.pdbx_seq_one_letter_code
_entity_poly.pdbx_strand_id
1 'polypeptide(L)'
;ACNELGQIWMESGVSENAVSGHIQLIIPGESACFACAPPLVVAANIDEKTLKREGVCAASLPTTMGVVAGGGVQNVLKYLLNFGTVSYYLGYNAMQDFFPTMSMKPNPQCSDQNCRKQQENYKKREAARPKQEVIEQEEEIVHEDNDWGIELVSETSEEELKAASGPVPELPEGITVAYTIPNKEENLIPEETVADSEESLEELMAKMRNM
;
A
#
# COMPACT_ATOMS: atom_id res chain seq x y z
N ALA A 1 28.52 -8.28 -2.83
CA ALA A 1 28.94 -7.01 -3.45
C ALA A 1 28.14 -5.81 -2.91
N CYS A 2 26.89 -5.56 -3.33
CA CYS A 2 26.18 -4.33 -2.93
C CYS A 2 26.00 -4.17 -1.42
N ASN A 3 25.63 -5.23 -0.68
CA ASN A 3 25.52 -5.18 0.78
C ASN A 3 26.85 -4.86 1.48
N GLU A 4 27.97 -5.34 0.92
CA GLU A 4 29.31 -5.10 1.46
C GLU A 4 29.74 -3.65 1.26
N LEU A 5 29.48 -3.10 0.07
CA LEU A 5 29.82 -1.71 -0.27
C LEU A 5 28.79 -0.68 0.25
N GLY A 6 27.60 -1.13 0.67
CA GLY A 6 26.48 -0.22 0.95
C GLY A 6 25.94 0.45 -0.30
N GLN A 7 26.13 -0.15 -1.48
CA GLN A 7 25.74 0.42 -2.77
C GLN A 7 24.25 0.20 -3.02
N ILE A 8 23.55 1.28 -3.37
CA ILE A 8 22.15 1.26 -3.78
C ILE A 8 22.06 0.76 -5.22
N TRP A 9 21.09 -0.11 -5.50
CA TRP A 9 20.88 -0.70 -6.81
C TRP A 9 19.41 -1.04 -7.04
N MET A 10 19.02 -1.22 -8.30
CA MET A 10 17.69 -1.69 -8.68
C MET A 10 17.82 -3.05 -9.38
N GLU A 11 16.96 -3.97 -8.98
CA GLU A 11 16.79 -5.27 -9.60
C GLU A 11 15.56 -5.22 -10.52
N SER A 12 15.57 -6.00 -11.60
CA SER A 12 14.44 -6.14 -12.50
C SER A 12 14.37 -7.56 -13.04
N GLY A 13 13.17 -8.13 -13.08
CA GLY A 13 12.93 -9.47 -13.57
C GLY A 13 11.71 -9.57 -14.48
N VAL A 14 11.76 -10.53 -15.41
CA VAL A 14 10.63 -10.93 -16.27
C VAL A 14 10.42 -12.43 -16.09
N SER A 15 9.17 -12.87 -16.05
CA SER A 15 8.83 -14.28 -15.88
C SER A 15 9.15 -15.12 -17.13
N GLU A 16 9.36 -16.42 -16.94
CA GLU A 16 9.65 -17.35 -18.05
C GLU A 16 8.52 -17.46 -19.09
N ASN A 17 7.28 -17.14 -18.71
CA ASN A 17 6.14 -17.12 -19.60
C ASN A 17 5.88 -15.72 -20.20
N ALA A 18 6.74 -14.74 -19.91
CA ALA A 18 6.71 -13.37 -20.40
C ALA A 18 5.43 -12.56 -20.09
N VAL A 19 4.54 -13.02 -19.20
CA VAL A 19 3.31 -12.29 -18.85
C VAL A 19 3.39 -11.57 -17.50
N SER A 20 4.53 -11.61 -16.81
CA SER A 20 4.75 -10.80 -15.63
C SER A 20 6.19 -10.30 -15.53
N GLY A 21 6.37 -9.26 -14.73
CA GLY A 21 7.67 -8.69 -14.44
C GLY A 21 7.63 -7.81 -13.22
N HIS A 22 8.79 -7.31 -12.80
CA HIS A 22 8.89 -6.40 -11.67
C HIS A 22 10.19 -5.60 -11.71
N ILE A 23 10.20 -4.52 -10.94
CA ILE A 23 11.40 -3.80 -10.54
C ILE A 23 11.42 -3.66 -9.03
N GLN A 24 12.61 -3.70 -8.42
CA GLN A 24 12.80 -3.55 -6.99
C GLN A 24 13.98 -2.63 -6.68
N LEU A 25 13.77 -1.61 -5.85
CA LEU A 25 14.82 -0.75 -5.34
C LEU A 25 15.38 -1.33 -4.03
N ILE A 26 16.69 -1.57 -4.04
CA ILE A 26 17.43 -2.18 -2.93
C ILE A 26 18.38 -1.15 -2.36
N ILE A 27 18.04 -0.65 -1.17
CA ILE A 27 18.88 0.21 -0.34
C ILE A 27 19.36 -0.65 0.83
N PRO A 28 20.64 -1.07 0.86
CA PRO A 28 21.15 -1.94 1.91
C PRO A 28 20.89 -1.39 3.31
N GLY A 29 20.13 -2.15 4.11
CA GLY A 29 19.77 -1.79 5.48
C GLY A 29 18.41 -1.10 5.65
N GLU A 30 17.85 -0.54 4.59
CA GLU A 30 16.56 0.19 4.60
C GLU A 30 15.42 -0.59 3.95
N SER A 31 15.68 -1.19 2.79
CA SER A 31 14.76 -2.08 2.08
C SER A 31 15.30 -3.50 1.99
N ALA A 32 14.41 -4.47 1.73
CA ALA A 32 14.80 -5.87 1.60
C ALA A 32 15.86 -6.06 0.51
N CYS A 33 16.99 -6.66 0.87
CA CYS A 33 17.94 -7.17 -0.13
C CYS A 33 17.41 -8.48 -0.74
N PHE A 34 18.00 -8.92 -1.84
CA PHE A 34 17.57 -10.16 -2.52
C PHE A 34 17.65 -11.42 -1.61
N ALA A 35 18.59 -11.46 -0.67
CA ALA A 35 18.72 -12.54 0.31
C ALA A 35 17.77 -12.43 1.52
N CYS A 36 16.97 -11.35 1.63
CA CYS A 36 15.98 -11.23 2.71
C CYS A 36 14.75 -12.13 2.45
N ALA A 37 14.36 -12.27 1.18
CA ALA A 37 13.24 -13.11 0.73
C ALA A 37 13.67 -13.90 -0.52
N PRO A 38 14.62 -14.85 -0.39
CA PRO A 38 15.15 -15.58 -1.53
C PRO A 38 14.07 -16.48 -2.15
N PRO A 39 14.08 -16.66 -3.48
CA PRO A 39 13.21 -17.63 -4.13
C PRO A 39 13.55 -19.05 -3.67
N LEU A 40 12.58 -19.97 -3.80
CA LEU A 40 12.68 -21.34 -3.27
C LEU A 40 13.95 -22.07 -3.73
N VAL A 41 14.33 -21.92 -5.01
CA VAL A 41 15.51 -22.58 -5.58
C VAL A 41 16.80 -22.17 -4.88
N VAL A 42 16.93 -20.88 -4.53
CA VAL A 42 18.06 -20.34 -3.78
C VAL A 42 17.99 -20.79 -2.31
N ALA A 43 16.81 -20.72 -1.69
CA ALA A 43 16.64 -21.11 -0.29
C ALA A 43 16.93 -22.60 -0.04
N ALA A 44 16.56 -23.46 -0.99
CA ALA A 44 16.78 -24.91 -0.92
C ALA A 44 18.17 -25.35 -1.42
N ASN A 45 19.03 -24.41 -1.83
CA ASN A 45 20.34 -24.69 -2.44
C ASN A 45 20.25 -25.67 -3.63
N ILE A 46 19.19 -25.56 -4.43
CA ILE A 46 19.03 -26.34 -5.66
C ILE A 46 19.81 -25.62 -6.76
N ASP A 47 20.65 -26.34 -7.49
CA ASP A 47 21.36 -25.76 -8.64
C ASP A 47 20.32 -25.38 -9.72
N GLU A 48 20.25 -24.10 -10.06
CA GLU A 48 19.33 -23.57 -11.08
C GLU A 48 19.48 -24.26 -12.44
N LYS A 49 20.67 -24.80 -12.74
CA LYS A 49 20.90 -25.57 -13.97
C LYS A 49 20.06 -26.84 -14.04
N THR A 50 19.67 -27.39 -12.88
CA THR A 50 18.82 -28.58 -12.82
C THR A 50 17.37 -28.29 -13.24
N LEU A 51 16.93 -27.03 -13.15
CA LEU A 51 15.60 -26.61 -13.63
C LEU A 51 15.57 -26.34 -15.13
N LYS A 52 16.71 -25.96 -15.71
CA LYS A 52 16.83 -25.71 -17.14
C LYS A 52 16.88 -27.03 -17.92
N ARG A 53 15.84 -27.32 -18.70
CA ARG A 53 15.86 -28.42 -19.67
C ARG A 53 16.56 -27.96 -20.95
N GLU A 54 17.45 -28.79 -21.49
CA GLU A 54 18.09 -28.49 -22.77
C GLU A 54 17.06 -28.49 -23.92
N GLY A 55 17.18 -27.54 -24.84
CA GLY A 55 16.30 -27.41 -26.01
C GLY A 55 15.00 -26.63 -25.78
N VAL A 56 14.71 -26.16 -24.57
CA VAL A 56 13.60 -25.24 -24.29
C VAL A 56 14.11 -23.87 -23.86
N CYS A 57 13.49 -22.82 -24.39
CA CYS A 57 13.74 -21.44 -24.00
C CYS A 57 12.58 -20.89 -23.16
N ALA A 58 12.90 -19.92 -22.30
CA ALA A 58 11.88 -19.05 -21.72
C ALA A 58 11.20 -18.28 -22.86
N ALA A 59 9.88 -18.13 -22.77
CA ALA A 59 9.17 -17.20 -23.62
C ALA A 59 9.69 -15.78 -23.36
N SER A 60 9.81 -14.99 -24.41
CA SER A 60 10.22 -13.60 -24.32
C SER A 60 9.31 -12.78 -25.23
N LEU A 61 8.56 -11.86 -24.63
CA LEU A 61 7.80 -10.85 -25.36
C LEU A 61 8.53 -9.50 -25.25
N PRO A 62 8.87 -8.86 -26.39
CA PRO A 62 9.48 -7.54 -26.39
C PRO A 62 8.64 -6.48 -25.65
N THR A 63 7.32 -6.64 -25.62
CA THR A 63 6.40 -5.75 -24.91
C THR A 63 6.65 -5.76 -23.40
N THR A 64 6.72 -6.94 -22.78
CA THR A 64 6.96 -7.08 -21.33
C THR A 64 8.34 -6.56 -20.95
N MET A 65 9.35 -6.87 -21.78
CA MET A 65 10.69 -6.31 -21.60
C MET A 65 10.70 -4.77 -21.69
N GLY A 66 9.96 -4.20 -22.65
CA GLY A 66 9.82 -2.76 -22.81
C GLY A 66 9.14 -2.08 -21.61
N VAL A 67 8.06 -2.68 -21.08
CA VAL A 67 7.34 -2.16 -19.90
C VAL A 67 8.24 -2.19 -18.67
N VAL A 68 8.91 -3.31 -18.40
CA VAL A 68 9.81 -3.44 -17.24
C VAL A 68 11.01 -2.50 -17.35
N ALA A 69 11.64 -2.40 -18.52
CA ALA A 69 12.75 -1.48 -18.75
C ALA A 69 12.33 -0.01 -18.61
N GLY A 70 11.17 0.36 -19.19
CA GLY A 70 10.60 1.70 -19.05
C GLY A 70 10.29 2.05 -17.60
N GLY A 71 9.65 1.14 -16.86
CA GLY A 71 9.39 1.31 -15.44
C GLY A 71 10.68 1.44 -14.61
N GLY A 72 11.69 0.62 -14.92
CA GLY A 72 12.99 0.64 -14.28
C GLY A 72 13.71 1.98 -14.45
N VAL A 73 13.84 2.46 -15.69
CA VAL A 73 14.48 3.75 -15.98
C VAL A 73 13.68 4.91 -15.38
N GLN A 74 12.35 4.87 -15.45
CA GLN A 74 11.52 5.89 -14.81
C GLN A 74 11.77 5.95 -13.30
N ASN A 75 11.94 4.79 -12.64
CA ASN A 75 12.25 4.75 -11.22
C ASN A 75 13.67 5.27 -10.91
N VAL A 76 14.65 4.98 -11.77
CA VAL A 76 16.00 5.56 -11.69
C VAL A 76 15.95 7.08 -11.78
N LEU A 77 15.21 7.64 -12.74
CA LEU A 77 15.07 9.08 -12.90
C LEU A 77 14.42 9.72 -11.67
N LYS A 78 13.28 9.17 -11.19
CA LYS A 78 12.63 9.64 -9.96
C LYS A 78 13.60 9.64 -8.77
N TYR A 79 14.43 8.60 -8.66
CA TYR A 79 15.39 8.45 -7.57
C TYR A 79 16.55 9.46 -7.66
N LEU A 80 17.16 9.61 -8.83
CA LEU A 80 18.34 10.47 -9.02
C LEU A 80 18.01 11.97 -9.07
N LEU A 81 16.83 12.30 -9.61
CA LEU A 81 16.39 13.69 -9.83
C LEU A 81 15.39 14.16 -8.77
N ASN A 82 15.07 13.33 -7.77
CA ASN A 82 14.23 13.67 -6.62
C ASN A 82 12.86 14.25 -7.00
N PHE A 83 12.18 13.66 -7.99
CA PHE A 83 10.81 14.04 -8.37
C PHE A 83 9.86 12.85 -8.29
N GLY A 84 8.58 13.16 -8.05
CA GLY A 84 7.54 12.16 -7.86
C GLY A 84 7.84 11.17 -6.74
N THR A 85 7.13 10.04 -6.75
CA THR A 85 7.27 9.01 -5.70
C THR A 85 8.07 7.82 -6.22
N VAL A 86 9.23 7.56 -5.62
CA VAL A 86 10.06 6.39 -5.92
C VAL A 86 9.37 5.11 -5.44
N SER A 87 9.34 4.10 -6.30
CA SER A 87 8.74 2.80 -5.99
C SER A 87 9.79 1.85 -5.43
N TYR A 88 9.58 1.32 -4.22
CA TYR A 88 10.45 0.30 -3.63
C TYR A 88 10.30 -1.05 -4.33
N TYR A 89 9.08 -1.37 -4.72
CA TYR A 89 8.75 -2.47 -5.61
C TYR A 89 7.58 -2.05 -6.48
N LEU A 90 7.65 -2.40 -7.76
CA LEU A 90 6.57 -2.27 -8.71
C LEU A 90 6.50 -3.56 -9.51
N GLY A 91 5.40 -4.30 -9.35
CA GLY A 91 5.09 -5.47 -10.15
C GLY A 91 4.31 -5.08 -11.41
N TYR A 92 4.34 -5.99 -12.39
CA TYR A 92 3.56 -5.92 -13.61
C TYR A 92 2.97 -7.31 -13.90
N ASN A 93 1.65 -7.38 -14.03
CA ASN A 93 0.94 -8.56 -14.52
C ASN A 93 0.19 -8.20 -15.81
N ALA A 94 0.70 -8.69 -16.94
CA ALA A 94 0.19 -8.40 -18.27
C ALA A 94 -1.17 -9.04 -18.56
N MET A 95 -1.57 -10.08 -17.80
CA MET A 95 -2.85 -10.76 -18.03
C MET A 95 -4.04 -9.96 -17.46
N GLN A 96 -3.79 -9.10 -16.49
CA GLN A 96 -4.83 -8.36 -15.75
C GLN A 96 -4.57 -6.86 -15.73
N ASP A 97 -3.57 -6.39 -16.49
CA ASP A 97 -3.07 -5.01 -16.48
C ASP A 97 -2.88 -4.44 -15.07
N PHE A 98 -2.35 -5.29 -14.18
CA PHE A 98 -2.26 -5.00 -12.76
C PHE A 98 -0.82 -4.63 -12.36
N PHE A 99 -0.70 -3.50 -11.65
CA PHE A 99 0.58 -2.90 -11.24
C PHE A 99 0.68 -2.75 -9.72
N PRO A 100 0.92 -3.83 -8.97
CA PRO A 100 1.03 -3.75 -7.52
C PRO A 100 2.29 -3.02 -7.09
N THR A 101 2.15 -2.12 -6.11
CA THR A 101 3.29 -1.51 -5.43
C THR A 101 3.40 -2.05 -4.01
N MET A 102 4.63 -2.22 -3.53
CA MET A 102 4.89 -2.64 -2.15
C MET A 102 6.22 -2.08 -1.66
N SER A 103 6.42 -2.13 -0.34
CA SER A 103 7.68 -1.76 0.30
C SER A 103 8.16 -2.93 1.17
N MET A 104 9.05 -3.75 0.62
CA MET A 104 9.64 -4.87 1.35
C MET A 104 10.70 -4.39 2.33
N LYS A 105 10.56 -4.76 3.61
CA LYS A 105 11.52 -4.40 4.66
C LYS A 105 12.62 -5.46 4.83
N PRO A 106 13.83 -5.08 5.29
CA PRO A 106 14.91 -6.01 5.55
C PRO A 106 14.52 -7.08 6.56
N ASN A 107 14.98 -8.32 6.33
CA ASN A 107 14.87 -9.40 7.29
C ASN A 107 15.96 -9.24 8.38
N PRO A 108 15.61 -9.10 9.67
CA PRO A 108 16.59 -9.01 10.77
C PRO A 108 17.52 -10.24 10.87
N GLN A 109 17.06 -11.39 10.38
CA GLN A 109 17.78 -12.66 10.38
C GLN A 109 18.28 -13.05 8.98
N CYS A 110 18.51 -12.06 8.10
CA CYS A 110 19.04 -12.33 6.76
C CYS A 110 20.33 -13.15 6.80
N SER A 111 20.44 -14.13 5.88
CA SER A 111 21.60 -14.99 5.74
C SER A 111 22.88 -14.20 5.44
N ASP A 112 22.77 -13.09 4.71
CA ASP A 112 23.88 -12.18 4.44
C ASP A 112 24.23 -11.35 5.70
N GLN A 113 25.43 -11.58 6.23
CA GLN A 113 25.95 -10.86 7.40
C GLN A 113 26.11 -9.36 7.14
N ASN A 114 26.48 -8.96 5.92
CA ASN A 114 26.64 -7.56 5.57
C ASN A 114 25.29 -6.85 5.51
N CYS A 115 24.22 -7.53 5.07
CA CYS A 115 22.86 -6.98 5.16
C CYS A 115 22.51 -6.61 6.61
N ARG A 116 22.77 -7.50 7.57
CA ARG A 116 22.52 -7.24 9.00
C ARG A 116 23.32 -6.05 9.53
N LYS A 117 24.61 -5.95 9.17
CA LYS A 117 25.45 -4.79 9.52
C LYS A 117 24.87 -3.48 8.95
N GLN A 118 24.42 -3.50 7.69
CA GLN A 118 23.82 -2.30 7.08
C GLN A 118 22.49 -1.91 7.74
N GLN A 119 21.69 -2.88 8.21
CA GLN A 119 20.47 -2.59 8.97
C GLN A 119 20.77 -1.86 10.29
N GLU A 120 21.84 -2.26 11.00
CA GLU A 120 22.28 -1.57 12.22
C GLU A 120 22.76 -0.15 11.93
N ASN A 121 23.54 0.03 10.85
CA ASN A 121 24.00 1.34 10.41
C ASN A 121 22.82 2.25 10.02
N TYR A 122 21.84 1.70 9.30
CA TYR A 122 20.63 2.42 8.92
C TYR A 122 19.85 2.90 10.14
N LYS A 123 19.63 2.04 11.15
CA LYS A 123 18.94 2.40 12.40
C LYS A 123 19.66 3.54 13.14
N LYS A 124 21.00 3.51 13.19
CA LYS A 124 21.80 4.58 13.80
C LYS A 124 21.65 5.90 13.03
N ARG A 125 21.67 5.85 11.69
CA ARG A 125 21.50 7.02 10.83
C ARG A 125 20.11 7.64 10.97
N GLU A 126 19.07 6.82 10.97
CA GLU A 126 17.69 7.28 11.15
C GLU A 126 17.47 7.88 12.55
N ALA A 127 18.02 7.27 13.61
CA ALA A 127 17.92 7.83 14.96
C ALA A 127 18.65 9.18 15.11
N ALA A 128 19.70 9.41 14.31
CA ALA A 128 20.42 10.68 14.26
C ALA A 128 19.77 11.71 13.32
N ARG A 129 18.79 11.31 12.51
CA ARG A 129 18.13 12.21 11.55
C ARG A 129 17.17 13.14 12.31
N PRO A 130 17.28 14.46 12.14
CA PRO A 130 16.31 15.38 12.72
C PRO A 130 14.92 15.08 12.11
N LYS A 131 13.89 15.02 12.96
CA LYS A 131 12.50 14.90 12.50
C LYS A 131 12.17 16.14 11.68
N GLN A 132 12.11 16.01 10.36
CA GLN A 132 11.48 17.01 9.50
C GLN A 132 9.97 16.86 9.67
N GLU A 133 9.33 17.92 10.18
CA GLU A 133 7.90 18.09 10.00
C GLU A 133 7.67 18.33 8.51
N VAL A 134 7.05 17.37 7.84
CA VAL A 134 6.58 17.55 6.47
C VAL A 134 5.39 18.48 6.57
N ILE A 135 5.61 19.76 6.31
CA ILE A 135 4.53 20.71 6.07
C ILE A 135 4.07 20.41 4.64
N GLU A 136 3.01 19.62 4.50
CA GLU A 136 2.27 19.54 3.24
C GLU A 136 1.69 20.93 2.99
N GLN A 137 2.36 21.71 2.14
CA GLN A 137 1.77 22.91 1.59
C GLN A 137 0.78 22.45 0.54
N GLU A 138 -0.51 22.55 0.85
CA GLU A 138 -1.55 22.43 -0.16
C GLU A 138 -1.31 23.53 -1.21
N GLU A 139 -1.04 23.12 -2.44
CA GLU A 139 -0.93 24.07 -3.55
C GLU A 139 -2.31 24.69 -3.78
N GLU A 140 -2.39 26.01 -3.57
CA GLU A 140 -3.62 26.76 -3.81
C GLU A 140 -3.95 26.76 -5.31
N ILE A 141 -5.05 26.10 -5.70
CA ILE A 141 -5.46 25.97 -7.10
C ILE A 141 -6.12 27.28 -7.53
N VAL A 142 -5.41 28.08 -8.33
CA VAL A 142 -5.94 29.31 -8.93
C VAL A 142 -6.43 29.03 -10.35
N HIS A 143 -7.71 29.31 -10.60
CA HIS A 143 -8.31 29.23 -11.94
C HIS A 143 -8.11 30.55 -12.69
N GLU A 144 -7.55 30.51 -13.91
CA GLU A 144 -7.36 31.73 -14.74
C GLU A 144 -8.70 32.40 -15.07
N ASP A 145 -9.72 31.61 -15.40
CA ASP A 145 -11.09 32.06 -15.69
C ASP A 145 -12.11 31.17 -14.97
N ASN A 146 -13.20 31.77 -14.46
CA ASN A 146 -14.35 31.06 -13.89
C ASN A 146 -15.66 31.80 -14.21
N ASP A 147 -15.91 32.03 -15.51
CA ASP A 147 -17.08 32.79 -16.01
C ASP A 147 -18.43 32.19 -15.61
N TRP A 148 -18.45 30.90 -15.25
CA TRP A 148 -19.65 30.14 -14.93
C TRP A 148 -19.92 30.03 -13.43
N GLY A 149 -19.08 30.63 -12.58
CA GLY A 149 -19.24 30.63 -11.13
C GLY A 149 -19.21 29.21 -10.54
N ILE A 150 -18.35 28.35 -11.05
CA ILE A 150 -18.21 26.98 -10.55
C ILE A 150 -17.52 27.04 -9.18
N GLU A 151 -18.17 26.46 -8.17
CA GLU A 151 -17.68 26.42 -6.80
C GLU A 151 -17.26 24.99 -6.43
N LEU A 152 -16.16 24.87 -5.68
CA LEU A 152 -15.75 23.59 -5.10
C LEU A 152 -16.64 23.30 -3.89
N VAL A 153 -17.66 22.46 -4.07
CA VAL A 153 -18.49 21.99 -2.98
C VAL A 153 -17.78 20.82 -2.30
N SER A 154 -17.59 20.89 -0.98
CA SER A 154 -17.09 19.76 -0.22
C SER A 154 -18.12 18.63 -0.24
N GLU A 155 -17.69 17.41 -0.58
CA GLU A 155 -18.50 16.18 -0.55
C GLU A 155 -19.09 15.89 0.85
N THR A 156 -18.57 16.56 1.88
CA THR A 156 -19.04 16.51 3.26
C THR A 156 -19.24 17.93 3.74
N SER A 157 -20.43 18.25 4.26
CA SER A 157 -20.67 19.59 4.81
C SER A 157 -19.94 19.76 6.14
N GLU A 158 -19.60 21.00 6.51
CA GLU A 158 -19.06 21.29 7.85
C GLU A 158 -20.02 20.82 8.96
N GLU A 159 -21.32 20.80 8.66
CA GLU A 159 -22.39 20.37 9.56
C GLU A 159 -22.37 18.84 9.73
N GLU A 160 -22.12 18.08 8.66
CA GLU A 160 -21.94 16.62 8.72
C GLU A 160 -20.63 16.24 9.42
N LEU A 161 -19.55 16.99 9.21
CA LEU A 161 -18.26 16.80 9.92
C LEU A 161 -18.39 17.09 11.42
N LYS A 162 -19.14 18.15 11.79
CA LYS A 162 -19.47 18.48 13.19
C LYS A 162 -20.43 17.47 13.79
N ALA A 163 -21.44 17.00 13.05
CA ALA A 163 -22.37 15.97 13.51
C ALA A 163 -21.68 14.63 13.73
N ALA A 164 -20.68 14.29 12.89
CA ALA A 164 -19.86 13.08 13.05
C ALA A 164 -18.89 13.15 14.25
N SER A 165 -18.59 14.37 14.74
CA SER A 165 -17.68 14.62 15.84
C SER A 165 -18.45 14.83 17.14
N GLY A 166 -18.56 13.78 17.96
CA GLY A 166 -19.18 13.85 19.29
C GLY A 166 -18.44 14.76 20.29
N PRO A 167 -19.03 15.01 21.47
CA PRO A 167 -18.40 15.83 22.51
C PRO A 167 -17.05 15.23 22.94
N VAL A 168 -16.01 16.07 22.94
CA VAL A 168 -14.66 15.72 23.41
C VAL A 168 -14.62 15.85 24.93
N PRO A 169 -14.35 14.78 25.69
CA PRO A 169 -14.24 14.85 27.14
C PRO A 169 -12.96 15.60 27.56
N GLU A 170 -13.01 16.35 28.65
CA GLU A 170 -11.81 16.90 29.29
C GLU A 170 -10.97 15.76 29.87
N LEU A 171 -9.74 15.60 29.37
CA LEU A 171 -8.82 14.53 29.78
C LEU A 171 -7.55 15.11 30.45
N PRO A 172 -6.96 14.38 31.42
CA PRO A 172 -5.72 14.77 32.07
C PRO A 172 -4.49 14.64 31.13
N GLU A 173 -3.40 15.33 31.49
CA GLU A 173 -2.14 15.32 30.73
C GLU A 173 -1.64 13.89 30.46
N GLY A 174 -1.47 13.56 29.17
CA GLY A 174 -0.92 12.27 28.71
C GLY A 174 -1.93 11.29 28.10
N ILE A 175 -3.22 11.64 28.02
CA ILE A 175 -4.25 10.80 27.37
C ILE A 175 -4.87 11.56 26.19
N THR A 176 -4.93 10.91 25.02
CA THR A 176 -5.54 11.45 23.80
C THR A 176 -6.78 10.65 23.41
N VAL A 177 -7.85 11.32 22.98
CA VAL A 177 -9.07 10.68 22.47
C VAL A 177 -8.77 9.99 21.14
N ALA A 178 -9.21 8.73 20.99
CA ALA A 178 -8.97 7.94 19.77
C ALA A 178 -10.05 8.14 18.69
N TYR A 179 -11.32 8.31 19.09
CA TYR A 179 -12.43 8.67 18.21
C TYR A 179 -13.61 9.17 19.05
N THR A 180 -14.51 9.94 18.46
CA THR A 180 -15.77 10.39 19.05
C THR A 180 -16.95 9.78 18.29
N ILE A 181 -18.05 9.47 18.98
CA ILE A 181 -19.27 8.95 18.38
C ILE A 181 -20.20 10.13 18.05
N PRO A 182 -20.83 10.18 16.86
CA PRO A 182 -21.79 11.23 16.48
C PRO A 182 -22.88 11.42 17.55
N ASN A 183 -23.24 12.68 17.83
CA ASN A 183 -24.30 12.97 18.79
C ASN A 183 -25.65 12.65 18.12
N LYS A 184 -26.30 11.54 18.52
CA LYS A 184 -27.68 11.25 18.11
C LYS A 184 -28.62 12.25 18.81
N GLU A 185 -28.78 13.43 18.25
CA GLU A 185 -29.97 14.24 18.57
C GLU A 185 -31.17 13.62 17.86
N GLU A 186 -32.08 13.10 18.69
CA GLU A 186 -33.49 12.74 18.47
C GLU A 186 -34.08 12.90 17.05
N ASN A 187 -33.66 12.06 16.10
CA ASN A 187 -34.57 11.62 15.06
C ASN A 187 -35.22 10.32 15.54
N LEU A 188 -36.35 10.46 16.23
CA LEU A 188 -37.36 9.40 16.37
C LEU A 188 -37.93 9.11 14.98
N ILE A 189 -37.14 8.47 14.12
CA ILE A 189 -37.69 7.56 13.13
C ILE A 189 -38.18 6.40 13.99
N PRO A 190 -39.47 6.01 13.97
CA PRO A 190 -39.84 4.75 14.56
C PRO A 190 -39.01 3.71 13.80
N GLU A 191 -38.06 3.08 14.47
CA GLU A 191 -37.61 1.77 14.03
C GLU A 191 -38.91 0.97 13.87
N GLU A 192 -39.21 0.50 12.66
CA GLU A 192 -40.10 -0.64 12.49
C GLU A 192 -39.39 -1.85 13.11
N THR A 193 -39.30 -1.85 14.44
CA THR A 193 -39.13 -3.07 15.20
C THR A 193 -40.45 -3.79 15.03
N VAL A 194 -40.40 -4.95 14.37
CA VAL A 194 -41.52 -5.90 14.34
C VAL A 194 -41.98 -6.06 15.79
N ALA A 195 -43.21 -5.65 16.09
CA ALA A 195 -43.76 -5.85 17.41
C ALA A 195 -43.74 -7.36 17.69
N ASP A 196 -43.10 -7.78 18.78
CA ASP A 196 -43.20 -9.15 19.29
C ASP A 196 -44.67 -9.39 19.68
N SER A 197 -45.47 -9.81 18.70
CA SER A 197 -46.77 -10.37 18.99
C SER A 197 -46.52 -11.73 19.62
N GLU A 198 -46.90 -11.92 20.88
CA GLU A 198 -46.97 -13.22 21.57
C GLU A 198 -47.99 -14.19 20.91
N GLU A 199 -48.36 -13.97 19.63
CA GLU A 199 -49.24 -14.85 18.86
C GLU A 199 -48.45 -16.09 18.42
N SER A 200 -49.03 -17.26 18.68
CA SER A 200 -48.42 -18.51 18.25
C SER A 200 -48.44 -18.63 16.72
N LEU A 201 -47.45 -19.31 16.14
CA LEU A 201 -47.32 -19.50 14.69
C LEU A 201 -48.59 -20.09 14.04
N GLU A 202 -49.34 -20.88 14.81
CA GLU A 202 -50.58 -21.54 14.41
C GLU A 202 -51.75 -20.55 14.30
N GLU A 203 -51.85 -19.58 15.20
CA GLU A 203 -52.86 -18.51 15.15
C GLU A 203 -52.62 -17.56 13.98
N LEU A 204 -51.36 -17.28 13.68
CA LEU A 204 -50.97 -16.44 12.53
C LEU A 204 -51.37 -17.11 11.20
N MET A 205 -51.13 -18.42 11.07
CA MET A 205 -51.53 -19.19 9.88
C MET A 205 -53.06 -19.30 9.73
N ALA A 206 -53.80 -19.32 10.83
CA ALA A 206 -55.27 -19.32 10.79
C ALA A 206 -55.83 -17.98 10.32
N LYS A 207 -55.26 -16.84 10.77
CA LYS A 207 -55.64 -15.50 10.30
C LYS A 207 -55.39 -15.32 8.80
N MET A 208 -54.23 -15.76 8.30
CA MET A 208 -53.89 -15.61 6.87
C MET A 208 -54.74 -16.50 5.94
N ARG A 209 -55.38 -17.55 6.46
CA ARG A 209 -56.33 -18.38 5.66
C ARG A 209 -57.72 -17.77 5.52
N ASN A 210 -58.06 -16.79 6.36
CA ASN A 210 -59.36 -16.09 6.34
C ASN A 210 -59.26 -14.68 5.72
N MET A 211 -58.09 -14.29 5.20
CA MET A 211 -57.89 -13.18 4.27
C MET A 211 -57.94 -13.70 2.83
#